data_AF-A0A2P8QR33-F1
#
_entry.id   AF-A0A2P8QR33-F1
#
_cell.length_a   1.000
_cell.length_b   1.000
_cell.length_c   1.000
_cell.angle_alpha   90.00
_cell.angle_beta   90.00
_cell.angle_gamma   90.00
#
_symmetry.space_group_name_H-M   'P 1'
#
loop_
_entity.id
_entity.type
_entity.pdbx_description
1 polymer ?
#
loop_
_entity_poly.entity_id
_entity_poly.type
_entity_poly.pdbx_seq_one_letter_code
_entity_poly.pdbx_strand_id
1 'polypeptide(L)'
;MKTNLVTSTSLVAAVNDNNLELAKKLIASGADANQTDSYGNSLLIISAANGDSEMVRLLLNSGANIRAVDSSMKGTALHAASYLGYPAVMKVLIEYGIDLNAQGPYNGYSALHDAVVQNNIEGVKLLVDASAQLNTRSKYGDTPLELAMKCRRREIVSILA
;
A
#
# COMPACT_ATOMS: atom_id res chain seq x y z
N MET A 1 -4.67 -32.88 15.36
CA MET A 1 -5.61 -31.73 15.33
C MET A 1 -6.02 -31.51 13.88
N LYS A 2 -7.32 -31.30 13.65
CA LYS A 2 -8.01 -31.44 12.36
C LYS A 2 -7.36 -30.62 11.23
N THR A 3 -6.88 -31.31 10.21
CA THR A 3 -6.62 -30.78 8.88
C THR A 3 -7.97 -30.43 8.25
N ASN A 4 -8.41 -29.17 8.39
CA ASN A 4 -9.52 -28.67 7.60
C ASN A 4 -8.97 -28.22 6.22
N LEU A 5 -8.59 -29.21 5.42
CA LEU A 5 -8.58 -29.13 3.96
C LEU A 5 -10.04 -29.10 3.50
N VAL A 6 -10.74 -28.01 3.78
CA VAL A 6 -11.90 -27.66 2.98
C VAL A 6 -11.34 -26.82 1.84
N THR A 7 -11.66 -27.22 0.62
CA THR A 7 -11.69 -26.35 -0.57
C THR A 7 -12.76 -25.25 -0.42
N SER A 8 -12.99 -24.73 0.79
CA SER A 8 -13.81 -23.57 1.06
C SER A 8 -13.01 -22.36 0.59
N THR A 9 -13.42 -21.80 -0.54
CA THR A 9 -12.94 -20.54 -1.09
C THR A 9 -12.74 -19.51 0.03
N SER A 10 -11.48 -19.21 0.36
CA SER A 10 -11.13 -18.27 1.43
C SER A 10 -11.18 -16.84 0.90
N LEU A 11 -11.33 -15.87 1.80
CA LEU A 11 -11.23 -14.46 1.43
C LEU A 11 -9.84 -14.16 0.83
N VAL A 12 -8.79 -14.85 1.32
CA VAL A 12 -7.45 -14.82 0.74
C VAL A 12 -7.44 -15.19 -0.75
N ALA A 13 -8.08 -16.31 -1.13
CA ALA A 13 -8.14 -16.72 -2.53
C ALA A 13 -8.90 -15.69 -3.39
N ALA A 14 -10.02 -15.17 -2.88
CA ALA A 14 -10.77 -14.13 -3.59
C ALA A 14 -9.94 -12.85 -3.83
N VAL A 15 -9.14 -12.42 -2.86
CA VAL A 15 -8.24 -11.26 -3.01
C VAL A 15 -7.10 -11.55 -3.98
N ASN A 16 -6.46 -12.72 -3.88
CA ASN A 16 -5.38 -13.12 -4.80
C ASN A 16 -5.85 -13.21 -6.25
N ASP A 17 -7.09 -13.65 -6.47
CA ASP A 17 -7.72 -13.75 -7.79
C ASP A 17 -8.38 -12.42 -8.25
N ASN A 18 -8.27 -11.34 -7.46
CA ASN A 18 -8.96 -10.06 -7.69
C ASN A 18 -10.49 -10.21 -7.92
N ASN A 19 -11.12 -11.15 -7.22
CA ASN A 19 -12.53 -11.45 -7.33
C ASN A 19 -13.35 -10.66 -6.29
N LEU A 20 -13.62 -9.40 -6.60
CA LEU A 20 -14.35 -8.47 -5.73
C LEU A 20 -15.74 -9.00 -5.31
N GLU A 21 -16.48 -9.62 -6.22
CA GLU A 21 -17.85 -10.10 -5.93
C GLU A 21 -17.85 -11.28 -4.96
N LEU A 22 -16.88 -12.18 -5.09
CA LEU A 22 -16.68 -13.25 -4.13
C LEU A 22 -16.20 -12.72 -2.78
N ALA A 23 -15.27 -11.76 -2.77
CA ALA A 23 -14.81 -11.11 -1.54
C ALA A 23 -15.96 -10.45 -0.78
N LYS A 24 -16.84 -9.71 -1.47
CA LYS A 24 -18.07 -9.13 -0.90
C LYS A 24 -18.94 -10.19 -0.23
N LYS A 25 -19.21 -11.32 -0.91
CA LYS A 25 -20.03 -12.41 -0.37
C LYS A 25 -19.41 -13.05 0.88
N LEU A 26 -18.09 -13.26 0.86
CA LEU A 26 -17.36 -13.86 1.97
C LEU A 26 -17.34 -12.93 3.19
N ILE A 27 -17.07 -11.64 3.00
CA ILE A 27 -17.14 -10.62 4.06
C ILE A 27 -18.56 -10.52 4.63
N ALA A 28 -19.58 -10.47 3.79
CA ALA A 28 -20.98 -10.46 4.23
C ALA A 28 -21.38 -11.72 5.03
N SER A 29 -20.66 -12.84 4.81
CA SER A 29 -20.82 -14.09 5.57
C SER A 29 -19.96 -14.15 6.83
N GLY A 30 -19.28 -13.04 7.21
CA GLY A 30 -18.48 -12.93 8.42
C GLY A 30 -17.00 -13.28 8.26
N ALA A 31 -16.46 -13.32 7.04
CA ALA A 31 -15.01 -13.49 6.84
C ALA A 31 -14.23 -12.29 7.42
N ASP A 32 -13.16 -12.57 8.17
CA ASP A 32 -12.28 -11.55 8.74
C ASP A 32 -11.44 -10.88 7.65
N ALA A 33 -11.54 -9.56 7.53
CA ALA A 33 -10.77 -8.74 6.58
C ALA A 33 -9.27 -8.63 6.94
N ASN A 34 -8.87 -9.05 8.15
CA ASN A 34 -7.49 -9.04 8.63
C ASN A 34 -6.75 -10.38 8.43
N GLN A 35 -7.32 -11.28 7.62
CA GLN A 35 -6.61 -12.49 7.21
C GLN A 35 -5.28 -12.16 6.53
N THR A 36 -4.37 -13.14 6.55
CA THR A 36 -3.12 -13.08 5.83
C THR A 36 -2.99 -14.26 4.88
N ASP A 37 -2.24 -14.11 3.80
CA ASP A 37 -1.82 -15.23 2.96
C ASP A 37 -0.82 -16.15 3.69
N SER A 38 -0.36 -17.21 3.00
CA SER A 38 0.63 -18.15 3.54
C SER A 38 2.01 -17.54 3.79
N TYR A 39 2.28 -16.35 3.27
CA TYR A 39 3.52 -15.61 3.48
C TYR A 39 3.37 -14.57 4.61
N GLY A 40 2.20 -14.49 5.23
CA GLY A 40 1.90 -13.53 6.28
C GLY A 40 1.55 -12.13 5.75
N ASN A 41 1.25 -11.99 4.45
CA ASN A 41 0.85 -10.70 3.89
C ASN A 41 -0.63 -10.43 4.17
N SER A 42 -0.94 -9.25 4.69
CA SER A 42 -2.30 -8.78 4.87
C SER A 42 -3.03 -8.61 3.54
N LEU A 43 -4.32 -8.91 3.53
CA LEU A 43 -5.17 -8.72 2.35
C LEU A 43 -5.19 -7.26 1.86
N LEU A 44 -5.07 -6.30 2.78
CA LEU A 44 -5.02 -4.87 2.45
C LEU A 44 -3.78 -4.54 1.61
N ILE A 45 -2.61 -5.06 2.00
CA ILE A 45 -1.36 -4.84 1.28
C ILE A 45 -1.36 -5.58 -0.06
N ILE A 46 -1.88 -6.81 -0.11
CA ILE A 46 -2.04 -7.55 -1.38
C ILE A 46 -2.93 -6.77 -2.35
N SER A 47 -4.09 -6.30 -1.89
CA SER A 47 -5.02 -5.52 -2.72
C SER A 47 -4.39 -4.21 -3.21
N ALA A 48 -3.60 -3.55 -2.36
CA ALA A 48 -2.86 -2.36 -2.74
C ALA A 48 -1.75 -2.65 -3.76
N ALA A 49 -1.08 -3.79 -3.63
CA ALA A 49 -0.07 -4.25 -4.59
C ALA A 49 -0.67 -4.72 -5.92
N ASN A 50 -1.94 -5.10 -5.93
CA ASN A 50 -2.68 -5.44 -7.15
C ASN A 50 -3.26 -4.19 -7.86
N GLY A 51 -3.21 -3.02 -7.22
CA GLY A 51 -3.81 -1.80 -7.76
C GLY A 51 -5.34 -1.75 -7.67
N ASP A 52 -5.97 -2.66 -6.92
CA ASP A 52 -7.42 -2.77 -6.82
C ASP A 52 -7.97 -1.85 -5.72
N SER A 53 -8.32 -0.62 -6.12
CA SER A 53 -8.86 0.39 -5.20
C SER A 53 -10.22 0.01 -4.61
N GLU A 54 -11.03 -0.78 -5.33
CA GLU A 54 -12.34 -1.21 -4.85
C GLU A 54 -12.21 -2.31 -3.80
N MET A 55 -11.28 -3.25 -4.00
CA MET A 55 -10.95 -4.26 -2.99
C MET A 55 -10.35 -3.61 -1.74
N VAL A 56 -9.44 -2.64 -1.90
CA VAL A 56 -8.90 -1.85 -0.77
C VAL A 56 -10.02 -1.17 0.00
N ARG A 57 -10.95 -0.51 -0.68
CA ARG A 57 -12.10 0.16 -0.04
C ARG A 57 -13.01 -0.84 0.67
N LEU A 58 -13.29 -1.99 0.06
CA LEU A 58 -14.09 -3.06 0.65
C LEU A 58 -13.46 -3.56 1.95
N LEU A 59 -12.16 -3.87 1.94
CA LEU A 59 -11.44 -4.38 3.10
C LEU A 59 -11.40 -3.35 4.23
N LEU A 60 -11.11 -2.07 3.93
CA LEU A 60 -11.10 -1.00 4.92
C LEU A 60 -12.49 -0.75 5.54
N ASN A 61 -13.55 -0.75 4.73
CA ASN A 61 -14.94 -0.69 5.23
C ASN A 61 -15.31 -1.89 6.12
N SER A 62 -14.59 -3.00 5.98
CA SER A 62 -14.80 -4.23 6.72
C SER A 62 -13.84 -4.36 7.92
N GLY A 63 -13.15 -3.28 8.30
CA GLY A 63 -12.30 -3.24 9.49
C GLY A 63 -10.89 -3.80 9.28
N ALA A 64 -10.39 -3.87 8.04
CA ALA A 64 -8.99 -4.18 7.80
C ALA A 64 -8.06 -3.16 8.48
N ASN A 65 -6.99 -3.65 9.10
CA ASN A 65 -6.01 -2.85 9.79
C ASN A 65 -5.20 -2.00 8.80
N ILE A 66 -5.51 -0.70 8.71
CA ILE A 66 -4.78 0.25 7.87
C ILE A 66 -3.29 0.40 8.23
N ARG A 67 -2.91 0.01 9.45
CA ARG A 67 -1.53 0.06 9.95
C ARG A 67 -0.79 -1.27 9.78
N ALA A 68 -1.35 -2.21 9.01
CA ALA A 68 -0.65 -3.46 8.68
C ALA A 68 0.70 -3.16 8.02
N VAL A 69 1.69 -3.97 8.37
CA VAL A 69 3.05 -3.88 7.82
C VAL A 69 3.50 -5.29 7.51
N ASP A 70 3.82 -5.52 6.23
CA ASP A 70 4.27 -6.84 5.77
C ASP A 70 5.75 -6.78 5.41
N SER A 71 6.48 -7.83 5.79
CA SER A 71 7.92 -7.93 5.52
C SER A 71 8.20 -8.18 4.03
N SER A 72 7.38 -8.96 3.33
CA SER A 72 7.63 -9.31 1.92
C SER A 72 7.43 -8.11 0.98
N MET A 73 6.42 -7.28 1.25
CA MET A 73 6.07 -6.07 0.46
C MET A 73 6.71 -4.80 1.01
N LYS A 74 7.64 -4.95 1.97
CA LYS A 74 8.56 -3.91 2.42
C LYS A 74 7.89 -2.66 3.02
N GLY A 75 6.69 -2.78 3.59
CA GLY A 75 6.04 -1.64 4.25
C GLY A 75 4.54 -1.78 4.41
N THR A 76 3.87 -0.63 4.45
CA THR A 76 2.41 -0.50 4.53
C THR A 76 1.77 -0.61 3.14
N ALA A 77 0.43 -0.65 3.09
CA ALA A 77 -0.31 -0.61 1.83
C ALA A 77 0.03 0.63 0.98
N LEU A 78 0.33 1.77 1.62
CA LEU A 78 0.73 2.99 0.91
C LEU A 78 2.13 2.86 0.28
N HIS A 79 3.06 2.14 0.89
CA HIS A 79 4.37 1.86 0.28
C HIS A 79 4.20 1.03 -1.00
N ALA A 80 3.40 -0.05 -0.93
CA ALA A 80 3.13 -0.91 -2.07
C ALA A 80 2.50 -0.13 -3.24
N ALA A 81 1.44 0.64 -2.97
CA ALA A 81 0.76 1.44 -3.99
C ALA A 81 1.66 2.55 -4.57
N SER A 82 2.49 3.20 -3.73
CA SER A 82 3.40 4.26 -4.17
C SER A 82 4.50 3.72 -5.06
N TYR A 83 5.08 2.57 -4.68
CA TYR A 83 6.15 1.90 -5.42
C TYR A 83 5.64 1.32 -6.75
N LEU A 84 4.45 0.74 -6.77
CA LEU A 84 3.89 0.10 -7.96
C LEU A 84 3.16 1.08 -8.89
N GLY A 85 2.99 2.35 -8.47
CA GLY A 85 2.42 3.38 -9.33
C GLY A 85 0.90 3.35 -9.41
N TYR A 86 0.22 3.16 -8.27
CA TYR A 86 -1.26 3.09 -8.21
C TYR A 86 -1.90 4.28 -7.46
N PRO A 87 -1.96 5.48 -8.06
CA PRO A 87 -2.58 6.68 -7.46
C PRO A 87 -4.01 6.48 -6.97
N ALA A 88 -4.83 5.68 -7.67
CA ALA A 88 -6.20 5.40 -7.25
C ALA A 88 -6.25 4.71 -5.88
N VAL A 89 -5.39 3.70 -5.67
CA VAL A 89 -5.23 3.04 -4.36
C VAL A 89 -4.68 4.01 -3.33
N MET A 90 -3.65 4.79 -3.68
CA MET A 90 -3.07 5.78 -2.77
C MET A 90 -4.12 6.76 -2.26
N LYS A 91 -4.99 7.26 -3.14
CA LYS A 91 -6.09 8.15 -2.80
C LYS A 91 -7.04 7.51 -1.78
N VAL A 92 -7.45 6.25 -1.98
CA VAL A 92 -8.28 5.54 -1.00
C VAL A 92 -7.56 5.44 0.35
N LEU A 93 -6.30 5.04 0.37
CA LEU A 93 -5.56 4.89 1.62
C LEU A 93 -5.41 6.23 2.37
N ILE A 94 -5.18 7.33 1.65
CA ILE A 94 -5.13 8.70 2.20
C ILE A 94 -6.50 9.10 2.76
N GLU A 95 -7.61 8.82 2.06
CA GLU A 95 -8.98 9.09 2.52
C GLU A 95 -9.29 8.41 3.87
N TYR A 96 -8.72 7.22 4.11
CA TYR A 96 -8.90 6.48 5.38
C TYR A 96 -7.86 6.83 6.45
N GLY A 97 -7.02 7.85 6.22
CA GLY A 97 -6.09 8.38 7.22
C GLY A 97 -4.88 7.48 7.49
N ILE A 98 -4.35 6.80 6.46
CA ILE A 98 -3.08 6.07 6.59
C ILE A 98 -1.94 7.03 7.00
N ASP A 99 -0.98 6.52 7.78
CA ASP A 99 0.22 7.28 8.12
C ASP A 99 1.11 7.48 6.89
N LEU A 100 1.15 8.71 6.39
CA LEU A 100 1.93 9.10 5.20
C LEU A 100 3.44 9.06 5.44
N ASN A 101 3.86 9.13 6.71
CA ASN A 101 5.26 9.30 7.10
C ASN A 101 5.88 8.02 7.66
N ALA A 102 5.11 6.92 7.70
CA ALA A 102 5.62 5.61 8.05
C ALA A 102 6.85 5.28 7.20
N GLN A 103 7.92 4.79 7.84
CA GLN A 103 9.15 4.41 7.16
C GLN A 103 9.24 2.88 7.05
N GLY A 104 9.38 2.39 5.82
CA GLY A 104 9.57 0.98 5.51
C GLY A 104 10.83 0.40 6.18
N PRO A 105 10.81 -0.86 6.60
CA PRO A 105 11.84 -1.45 7.47
C PRO A 105 13.19 -1.67 6.79
N TYR A 106 13.27 -1.68 5.45
CA TYR A 106 14.50 -2.04 4.73
C TYR A 106 15.43 -0.85 4.52
N ASN A 107 14.96 0.13 3.77
CA ASN A 107 15.66 1.33 3.31
C ASN A 107 15.26 2.59 4.09
N GLY A 108 14.30 2.51 5.02
CA GLY A 108 13.77 3.67 5.73
C GLY A 108 13.02 4.64 4.81
N TYR A 109 12.56 4.16 3.67
CA TYR A 109 11.79 4.97 2.73
C TYR A 109 10.41 5.23 3.30
N SER A 110 9.92 6.45 3.15
CA SER A 110 8.49 6.72 3.21
C SER A 110 7.85 6.42 1.85
N ALA A 111 6.53 6.38 1.81
CA ALA A 111 5.76 6.29 0.55
C ALA A 111 6.18 7.34 -0.49
N LEU A 112 6.56 8.56 -0.04
CA LEU A 112 7.05 9.60 -0.94
C LEU A 112 8.38 9.22 -1.59
N HIS A 113 9.32 8.60 -0.86
CA HIS A 113 10.55 8.09 -1.47
C HIS A 113 10.24 7.02 -2.52
N ASP A 114 9.32 6.10 -2.23
CA ASP A 114 8.93 5.04 -3.17
C ASP A 114 8.35 5.64 -4.47
N ALA A 115 7.45 6.61 -4.35
CA ALA A 115 6.88 7.33 -5.49
C ALA A 115 7.97 8.04 -6.33
N VAL A 116 8.97 8.65 -5.67
CA VAL A 116 10.12 9.28 -6.34
C VAL A 116 10.95 8.28 -7.12
N VAL A 117 11.36 7.15 -6.50
CA VAL A 117 12.17 6.12 -7.17
C VAL A 117 11.48 5.63 -8.43
N GLN A 118 10.16 5.45 -8.36
CA GLN A 118 9.36 4.83 -9.39
C GLN A 118 8.82 5.84 -10.42
N ASN A 119 9.20 7.13 -10.30
CA ASN A 119 8.72 8.22 -11.14
C ASN A 119 7.19 8.34 -11.18
N ASN A 120 6.52 7.99 -10.07
CA ASN A 120 5.09 8.10 -9.92
C ASN A 120 4.71 9.56 -9.62
N ILE A 121 4.69 10.40 -10.67
CA ILE A 121 4.43 11.84 -10.57
C ILE A 121 3.09 12.13 -9.89
N GLU A 122 2.03 11.39 -10.24
CA GLU A 122 0.71 11.58 -9.64
C GLU A 122 0.71 11.17 -8.16
N GLY A 123 1.37 10.07 -7.81
CA GLY A 123 1.58 9.67 -6.41
C GLY A 123 2.35 10.71 -5.60
N VAL A 124 3.39 11.33 -6.19
CA VAL A 124 4.11 12.44 -5.55
C VAL A 124 3.16 13.61 -5.30
N LYS A 125 2.37 14.03 -6.30
CA LYS A 125 1.40 15.12 -6.15
C LYS A 125 0.38 14.81 -5.05
N LEU A 126 -0.20 13.60 -5.06
CA LEU A 126 -1.15 13.16 -4.02
C LEU A 126 -0.55 13.25 -2.61
N LEU A 127 0.69 12.80 -2.43
CA LEU A 127 1.35 12.83 -1.11
C LEU A 127 1.69 14.26 -0.68
N VAL A 128 2.11 15.13 -1.61
CA VAL A 128 2.36 16.55 -1.34
C VAL A 128 1.06 17.27 -0.98
N ASP A 129 -0.01 17.07 -1.75
CA ASP A 129 -1.33 17.65 -1.51
C ASP A 129 -1.91 17.17 -0.16
N ALA A 130 -1.64 15.93 0.21
CA ALA A 130 -1.99 15.36 1.52
C ALA A 130 -1.04 15.77 2.66
N SER A 131 -0.10 16.69 2.42
CA SER A 131 0.84 17.22 3.40
C SER A 131 1.78 16.16 4.03
N ALA A 132 2.24 15.19 3.23
CA ALA A 132 3.31 14.28 3.64
C ALA A 132 4.61 15.05 3.95
N GLN A 133 5.43 14.54 4.87
CA GLN A 133 6.71 15.17 5.21
C GLN A 133 7.70 15.04 4.03
N LEU A 134 8.15 16.19 3.51
CA LEU A 134 9.03 16.26 2.34
C LEU A 134 10.52 16.15 2.69
N ASN A 135 10.87 16.22 3.97
CA ASN A 135 12.25 16.24 4.48
C ASN A 135 12.64 14.99 5.28
N THR A 136 11.76 13.97 5.33
CA THR A 136 12.08 12.68 5.94
C THR A 136 13.33 12.09 5.31
N ARG A 137 14.29 11.61 6.11
CA ARG A 137 15.52 10.98 5.60
C ARG A 137 15.39 9.46 5.61
N SER A 138 15.75 8.85 4.49
CA SER A 138 15.97 7.40 4.40
C SER A 138 17.17 6.93 5.23
N LYS A 139 17.39 5.61 5.32
CA LYS A 139 18.58 5.04 5.97
C LYS A 139 19.89 5.39 5.28
N TYR A 140 19.83 5.76 4.00
CA TYR A 140 21.00 6.26 3.25
C TYR A 140 21.22 7.76 3.44
N GLY A 141 20.38 8.40 4.25
CA GLY A 141 20.43 9.81 4.52
C GLY A 141 19.87 10.66 3.40
N ASP A 142 19.15 10.11 2.41
CA ASP A 142 18.50 10.90 1.36
C ASP A 142 17.09 11.32 1.77
N THR A 143 16.74 12.58 1.50
CA THR A 143 15.37 13.09 1.43
C THR A 143 14.74 12.72 0.07
N PRO A 144 13.39 12.81 -0.07
CA PRO A 144 12.72 12.64 -1.35
C PRO A 144 13.27 13.55 -2.47
N LEU A 145 13.55 14.82 -2.18
CA LEU A 145 14.11 15.76 -3.16
C LEU A 145 15.54 15.35 -3.58
N GLU A 146 16.41 15.03 -2.62
CA GLU A 146 17.77 14.57 -2.91
C GLU A 146 17.74 13.27 -3.75
N LEU A 147 16.82 12.35 -3.47
CA LEU A 147 16.63 11.13 -4.24
C LEU A 147 16.13 11.42 -5.66
N ALA A 148 15.20 12.37 -5.82
CA ALA A 148 14.71 12.81 -7.13
C ALA A 148 15.84 13.38 -7.99
N MET A 149 16.74 14.17 -7.40
CA MET A 149 17.94 14.69 -8.08
C MET A 149 18.88 13.56 -8.50
N LYS A 150 19.20 12.62 -7.59
CA LYS A 150 20.07 11.46 -7.88
C LYS A 150 19.51 10.60 -9.03
N CYS A 151 18.20 10.36 -9.03
CA CYS A 151 17.51 9.61 -10.06
C CYS A 151 17.18 10.43 -11.33
N ARG A 152 17.55 11.72 -11.38
CA ARG A 152 17.30 12.65 -12.49
C ARG A 152 15.80 12.79 -12.84
N ARG A 153 14.92 12.73 -11.85
CA ARG A 153 13.45 12.89 -12.00
C ARG A 153 13.07 14.37 -12.09
N ARG A 154 13.35 15.01 -13.22
CA ARG A 154 13.23 16.48 -13.39
C ARG A 154 11.86 17.04 -12.98
N GLU A 155 10.76 16.40 -13.40
CA GLU A 155 9.42 16.88 -13.04
C GLU A 155 9.15 16.79 -11.54
N ILE A 156 9.59 15.70 -10.90
CA ILE A 156 9.45 15.51 -9.45
C ILE A 156 10.32 16.51 -8.69
N VAL A 157 11.53 16.82 -9.17
CA VAL A 157 12.36 17.89 -8.61
C VAL A 157 11.59 19.21 -8.62
N SER A 158 10.90 19.56 -9.72
CA SER A 158 10.08 20.78 -9.77
C SER A 158 8.87 20.77 -8.85
N ILE A 159 8.35 19.59 -8.46
CA ILE A 159 7.22 19.47 -7.53
C ILE A 159 7.69 19.61 -6.06
N LEU A 160 8.90 19.14 -5.76
CA LEU A 160 9.43 19.04 -4.40
C LEU A 160 10.37 20.20 -4.00
N ALA A 161 10.78 21.05 -4.95
CA ALA A 161 11.64 22.21 -4.73
C ALA A 161 10.83 23.45 -4.32
#